data_AF-L0J8D7-F1
#
_entry.id   AF-L0J8D7-F1
#
_cell.length_a   1.000
_cell.length_b   1.000
_cell.length_c   1.000
_cell.angle_alpha   90.00
_cell.angle_beta   90.00
_cell.angle_gamma   90.00
#
_symmetry.space_group_name_H-M   'P 1'
#
loop_
_entity.id
_entity.type
_entity.pdbx_description
1 polymer ?
#
loop_
_entity_poly.entity_id
_entity_poly.type
_entity_poly.pdbx_seq_one_letter_code
_entity_poly.pdbx_strand_id
1 'polypeptide(L)' 'MFTVKDVADACGLPQPVVAQVVPRTWTAEGWMYTGEQVEAAMSIAEEFRAQSDGGGEAPSS' A
#
# COMPACT_ATOMS: atom_id res chain seq x y z
N MET A 1 5.38 -10.97 11.03
CA MET A 1 4.00 -10.47 10.87
C MET A 1 4.02 -8.98 11.18
N PHE A 2 3.20 -8.19 10.50
CA PHE A 2 3.22 -6.74 10.55
C PHE A 2 1.82 -6.19 10.84
N THR A 3 1.73 -5.10 11.59
CA THR A 3 0.46 -4.39 11.80
C THR A 3 0.15 -3.48 10.61
N VAL A 4 -1.10 -3.02 10.50
CA VAL A 4 -1.46 -2.01 9.48
C VAL A 4 -0.62 -0.72 9.62
N LYS A 5 -0.16 -0.40 10.83
CA LYS A 5 0.73 0.74 11.07
C LYS A 5 2.10 0.48 10.44
N ASP A 6 2.72 -0.67 10.70
CA ASP A 6 4.03 -1.00 10.15
C ASP A 6 4.02 -0.97 8.60
N VAL A 7 2.94 -1.47 8.00
CA VAL A 7 2.78 -1.44 6.53
C VAL A 7 2.59 -0.01 6.02
N ALA A 8 1.77 0.80 6.69
CA ALA A 8 1.58 2.22 6.35
C ALA A 8 2.88 3.03 6.45
N ASP A 9 3.67 2.80 7.50
CA ASP A 9 5.00 3.42 7.66
C ASP A 9 5.98 2.95 6.55
N ALA A 10 5.93 1.68 6.15
CA ALA A 10 6.80 1.13 5.11
C ALA A 10 6.46 1.62 3.70
N CYS A 11 5.18 1.62 3.33
CA CYS A 11 4.75 1.99 1.98
C CYS A 11 4.40 3.48 1.84
N GLY A 12 4.30 4.22 2.94
CA GLY A 12 3.95 5.65 2.96
C GLY A 12 2.49 5.96 2.60
N LEU A 13 1.61 4.96 2.63
CA LEU A 13 0.17 5.14 2.41
C LEU A 13 -0.59 5.27 3.73
N PRO A 14 -1.71 6.01 3.78
CA PRO A 14 -2.56 6.05 4.96
C PRO A 14 -3.09 4.65 5.34
N GLN A 15 -3.19 4.34 6.63
CA GLN A 15 -3.70 3.04 7.10
C GLN A 15 -5.06 2.62 6.49
N PRO A 16 -6.05 3.52 6.32
CA PRO A 16 -7.31 3.16 5.64
C PRO A 16 -7.11 2.75 4.18
N VAL A 17 -6.13 3.32 3.49
CA VAL A 17 -5.81 2.96 2.10
C VAL A 17 -5.17 1.58 2.07
N VAL A 18 -4.19 1.32 2.93
CA VAL A 18 -3.55 -0.01 3.06
C VAL A 18 -4.59 -1.12 3.28
N ALA A 19 -5.57 -0.90 4.16
CA ALA A 19 -6.63 -1.86 4.45
C ALA A 19 -7.61 -2.09 3.28
N GLN A 20 -7.67 -1.17 2.32
CA GLN A 20 -8.51 -1.30 1.12
C GLN A 20 -7.78 -1.98 -0.05
N VAL A 21 -6.46 -1.75 -0.17
CA VAL A 21 -5.69 -2.21 -1.33
C VAL A 21 -4.96 -3.54 -1.10
N VAL A 22 -4.69 -3.90 0.15
CA VAL A 22 -4.02 -5.16 0.50
C VAL A 22 -4.87 -5.93 1.50
N PRO A 23 -5.28 -7.18 1.17
CA PRO A 23 -6.00 -8.02 2.11
C PRO A 23 -5.08 -8.39 3.28
N ARG A 24 -5.66 -8.39 4.48
CA ARG A 24 -5.00 -8.80 5.73
C ARG A 24 -5.37 -10.22 6.12
N THR A 25 -4.50 -10.88 6.84
CA THR A 25 -4.64 -12.28 7.25
C THR A 25 -5.05 -12.37 8.72
N TRP A 26 -6.01 -13.25 9.04
CA TRP A 26 -6.34 -13.57 10.43
C TRP A 26 -5.30 -14.53 11.00
N THR A 27 -4.68 -14.16 12.11
CA THR A 27 -3.62 -14.91 12.79
C THR A 27 -3.96 -15.11 14.26
N ALA A 28 -3.13 -15.84 15.01
CA ALA A 28 -3.29 -16.01 16.45
C ALA A 28 -3.25 -14.68 17.23
N GLU A 29 -2.62 -13.64 16.67
CA GLU A 29 -2.51 -12.29 17.24
C GLU A 29 -3.61 -11.34 16.72
N GLY A 30 -4.48 -11.83 15.83
CA GLY A 30 -5.52 -11.04 15.17
C GLY A 30 -5.19 -10.71 13.70
N TRP A 31 -5.71 -9.61 13.20
CA TRP A 31 -5.52 -9.16 11.82
C TRP A 31 -4.11 -8.62 11.59
N MET A 32 -3.30 -9.35 10.81
CA MET A 32 -1.90 -9.04 10.54
C MET A 32 -1.59 -9.12 9.04
N TYR A 33 -0.44 -8.56 8.66
CA TYR A 33 0.13 -8.64 7.31
C TYR A 33 1.37 -9.56 7.31
N THR A 34 1.50 -10.38 6.27
CA THR A 34 2.70 -11.16 5.97
C THR A 34 3.74 -10.30 5.25
N GLY A 35 4.98 -10.79 5.12
CA GLY A 35 6.02 -10.10 4.35
C GLY A 35 5.62 -9.86 2.89
N GLU A 36 5.04 -10.87 2.24
CA GLU A 36 4.54 -10.77 0.86
C GLU A 36 3.46 -9.69 0.71
N GLN A 37 2.60 -9.53 1.71
CA GLN A 37 1.57 -8.50 1.70
C GLN A 37 2.18 -7.09 1.92
N VAL A 38 3.29 -6.97 2.65
CA VAL A 38 4.03 -5.70 2.76
C VAL A 38 4.66 -5.33 1.42
N GLU A 39 5.30 -6.28 0.73
CA GLU A 39 5.88 -6.05 -0.59
C GLU A 39 4.82 -5.63 -1.61
N ALA A 40 3.65 -6.28 -1.60
CA ALA A 40 2.52 -5.87 -2.43
C ALA A 40 2.06 -4.43 -2.12
N ALA A 41 1.99 -4.04 -0.83
CA ALA A 41 1.62 -2.69 -0.43
C ALA A 41 2.61 -1.63 -0.92
N MET A 42 3.91 -1.93 -0.88
CA MET A 42 4.97 -1.05 -1.39
C MET A 42 4.86 -0.88 -2.91
N SER A 43 4.68 -1.99 -3.63
CA SER A 43 4.50 -1.96 -5.09
C SER A 43 3.28 -1.12 -5.50
N ILE A 44 2.14 -1.29 -4.82
CA ILE A 44 0.95 -0.46 -5.07
C ILE A 44 1.24 1.01 -4.79
N ALA A 45 1.95 1.33 -3.70
CA ALA A 45 2.28 2.71 -3.36
C ALA A 45 3.17 3.39 -4.42
N GLU A 46 4.09 2.65 -5.05
CA GLU A 46 4.88 3.14 -6.18
C GLU A 46 3.99 3.48 -7.38
N GLU A 47 3.03 2.61 -7.73
CA GLU A 47 2.07 2.86 -8.81
C GLU A 47 1.20 4.10 -8.54
N PHE A 48 0.78 4.34 -7.29
CA PHE A 48 0.04 5.54 -6.91
C PHE A 48 0.88 6.82 -7.10
N ARG A 49 2.18 6.77 -6.78
CA ARG A 49 3.09 7.89 -6.99
C ARG A 49 3.31 8.16 -8.48
N ALA A 50 3.54 7.11 -9.27
CA ALA A 50 3.72 7.24 -10.71
C ALA A 50 2.48 7.86 -11.39
N GLN A 51 1.28 7.48 -10.98
CA GLN A 51 0.03 8.08 -11.48
C GLN A 51 -0.17 9.53 -11.04
N SER A 52 0.29 9.89 -9.83
CA SER A 52 0.18 11.27 -9.32
C SER A 52 1.19 12.21 -9.99
N ASP A 53 2.37 11.71 -10.36
CA ASP A 53 3.42 12.45 -11.06
C ASP A 53 3.10 12.61 -12.57
N GLY A 54 2.47 11.61 -13.19
CA GLY A 54 2.07 11.62 -14.59
C GLY A 54 0.81 12.42 -14.94
N GLY A 55 0.13 13.04 -13.97
CA GLY A 55 -1.11 13.81 -14.18
C GLY A 55 -0.93 15.23 -14.75
N GLY A 56 0.30 15.61 -15.14
CA GLY A 56 0.66 16.96 -15.58
C GLY A 56 0.86 17.17 -17.08
N GLU A 57 0.77 16.14 -17.92
CA GLU A 57 0.93 16.32 -19.37
C GLU A 57 -0.35 15.91 -20.10
N ALA A 58 -1.22 16.90 -20.31
CA ALA A 58 -2.26 16.81 -21.32
C ALA A 58 -1.58 16.57 -22.68
N PRO A 59 -1.99 15.58 -23.50
CA PRO A 59 -1.47 15.45 -24.85
C PRO A 59 -1.82 16.73 -25.62
N SER A 60 -0.81 17.58 -25.82
CA SER A 60 -0.88 18.69 -26.74
C SER A 60 -0.38 18.23 -28.10
N SER A 61 -1.22 18.47 -29.11
CA SER A 61 -1.03 18.32 -30.56
C SER A 61 -1.21 16.93 -31.16
#